data_AF-A0A7R9VH92-F1
#
_entry.id   AF-A0A7R9VH92-F1
#
_cell.length_a   1.000
_cell.length_b   1.000
_cell.length_c   1.000
_cell.angle_alpha   90.00
_cell.angle_beta   90.00
_cell.angle_gamma   90.00
#
_symmetry.space_group_name_H-M   'P 1'
#
loop_
_entity.id
_entity.type
_entity.pdbx_description
1 polymer ?
#
loop_
_entity_poly.entity_id
_entity_poly.type
_entity_poly.pdbx_seq_one_letter_code
_entity_poly.pdbx_strand_id
1 'polypeptide(L)'
;GTRSSRSLEFVMDIKDIPRVPDAIEKDFTMRRSGLLRALTDEADELFRQADPSRENLSLYGNRDGTWSVELPVEEVPPELPEPCPGINFARDGMQKRDWLALVAVHSDSWLLAVAFFYAANLDATGRAKLFKGINAQPTLFEIVTNRVRGGNKKPKFNAMGRPNTAPKSTGRPLTESDLNLALRNRPAELFWPDDGLWYLVEVQSFNPKTRQAKILYASGEVEDLEMDDILRDKHMCLFDN
;
A
#
# COMPACT_ATOMS: atom_id res chain seq x y z
N GLY A 1 39.05 37.86 15.88
CA GLY A 1 37.58 37.93 15.87
C GLY A 1 37.01 36.65 15.32
N THR A 2 36.49 35.82 16.22
CA THR A 2 35.41 34.83 16.05
C THR A 2 35.17 34.23 14.66
N ARG A 3 35.75 33.04 14.41
CA ARG A 3 35.19 32.07 13.45
C ARG A 3 34.37 31.06 14.27
N SER A 4 33.06 31.10 14.04
CA SER A 4 32.04 30.30 14.71
C SER A 4 32.34 28.80 14.61
N SER A 5 32.59 28.19 15.76
CA SER A 5 32.63 26.73 15.94
C SER A 5 31.20 26.23 16.14
N ARG A 6 30.55 25.81 15.07
CA ARG A 6 29.38 24.92 15.12
C ARG A 6 29.52 23.88 14.02
N SER A 7 30.47 22.96 14.20
CA SER A 7 30.37 21.63 13.61
C SER A 7 29.33 20.86 14.42
N LEU A 8 28.16 20.65 13.83
CA LEU A 8 27.11 19.77 14.34
C LEU A 8 27.65 18.33 14.33
N GLU A 9 28.26 17.91 15.43
CA GLU A 9 28.33 16.49 15.76
C GLU A 9 26.92 16.05 16.16
N PHE A 10 26.13 15.58 15.19
CA PHE A 10 25.03 14.67 15.49
C PHE A 10 25.57 13.25 15.35
N VAL A 11 26.60 12.94 16.15
CA VAL A 11 26.99 11.54 16.39
C VAL A 11 25.81 10.94 17.13
N MET A 12 25.12 9.98 16.50
CA MET A 12 24.04 9.27 17.17
C MET A 12 24.59 8.69 18.47
N ASP A 13 24.17 9.23 19.63
CA ASP A 13 24.73 8.81 20.92
C ASP A 13 24.52 7.29 21.00
N ILE A 14 25.60 6.55 21.21
CA ILE A 14 25.65 5.08 21.26
C ILE A 14 24.59 4.53 22.24
N LYS A 15 24.12 5.36 23.18
CA LYS A 15 23.04 5.10 24.14
C LYS A 15 21.63 5.03 23.54
N ASP A 16 21.37 5.69 22.40
CA ASP A 16 20.04 5.76 21.80
C ASP A 16 19.78 4.67 20.74
N ILE A 17 20.79 3.85 20.43
CA ILE A 17 20.64 2.69 19.53
C ILE A 17 19.85 1.58 20.24
N PRO A 18 18.74 1.08 19.67
CA PRO A 18 17.97 0.01 20.27
C PRO A 18 18.75 -1.31 20.15
N ARG A 19 18.97 -2.01 21.27
CA ARG A 19 19.83 -3.22 21.32
C ARG A 19 19.14 -4.50 21.77
N VAL A 20 17.91 -4.41 22.23
CA VAL A 20 17.09 -5.55 22.68
C VAL A 20 15.86 -5.67 21.79
N PRO A 21 15.31 -6.89 21.58
CA PRO A 21 14.22 -7.11 20.64
C PRO A 21 13.06 -6.11 20.81
N ASP A 22 12.62 -5.87 22.05
CA ASP A 22 11.46 -5.02 22.33
C ASP A 22 11.74 -3.53 22.03
N ALA A 23 13.00 -3.09 22.20
CA ALA A 23 13.40 -1.73 21.85
C ALA A 23 13.51 -1.54 20.33
N ILE A 24 13.97 -2.56 19.61
CA ILE A 24 14.04 -2.55 18.14
C ILE A 24 12.64 -2.62 17.53
N GLU A 25 11.75 -3.44 18.08
CA GLU A 25 10.35 -3.51 17.67
C GLU A 25 9.61 -2.17 17.92
N LYS A 26 9.91 -1.49 19.04
CA LYS A 26 9.39 -0.15 19.32
C LYS A 26 9.87 0.86 18.26
N ASP A 27 11.16 0.84 17.92
CA ASP A 27 11.73 1.71 16.87
C ASP A 27 11.03 1.46 15.52
N PHE A 28 10.93 0.19 15.12
CA PHE A 28 10.19 -0.23 13.93
C PHE A 28 8.76 0.30 13.94
N THR A 29 8.04 0.14 15.05
CA THR A 29 6.63 0.54 15.16
C THR A 29 6.45 2.05 15.04
N MET A 30 7.34 2.85 15.62
CA MET A 30 7.29 4.31 15.49
C MET A 30 7.51 4.73 14.03
N ARG A 31 8.58 4.24 13.40
CA ARG A 31 8.86 4.56 11.98
C ARG A 31 7.71 4.13 11.07
N ARG A 32 7.19 2.91 11.29
CA ARG A 32 6.02 2.37 10.58
C ARG A 32 4.79 3.26 10.78
N SER A 33 4.56 3.81 11.97
CA SER A 33 3.45 4.72 12.22
C SER A 33 3.56 6.02 11.41
N GLY A 34 4.77 6.55 11.23
CA GLY A 34 4.99 7.72 10.37
C GLY A 34 4.68 7.42 8.92
N LEU A 35 5.24 6.33 8.40
CA LEU A 35 5.02 5.88 7.03
C LEU A 35 3.56 5.54 6.74
N LEU A 36 2.87 4.90 7.69
CA LEU A 36 1.45 4.57 7.54
C LEU A 36 0.62 5.84 7.35
N ARG A 37 0.82 6.85 8.19
CA ARG A 37 0.13 8.14 8.05
C ARG A 37 0.44 8.80 6.71
N ALA A 38 1.72 8.81 6.29
CA ALA A 38 2.13 9.34 5.00
C ALA A 38 1.41 8.67 3.82
N LEU A 39 1.17 7.36 3.92
CA LEU A 39 0.58 6.54 2.85
C LEU A 39 -0.95 6.45 2.93
N THR A 40 -1.56 6.85 4.05
CA THR A 40 -3.03 6.88 4.23
C THR A 40 -3.54 8.30 4.42
N ASP A 41 -3.51 8.80 5.65
CA ASP A 41 -4.22 10.01 6.08
C ASP A 41 -3.61 11.27 5.44
N GLU A 42 -2.32 11.22 5.13
CA GLU A 42 -1.51 12.31 4.60
C GLU A 42 -1.01 12.01 3.17
N ALA A 43 -1.66 11.09 2.45
CA ALA A 43 -1.26 10.67 1.10
C ALA A 43 -1.26 11.81 0.07
N ASP A 44 -2.13 12.81 0.22
CA ASP A 44 -2.13 14.01 -0.62
C ASP A 44 -0.90 14.91 -0.37
N GLU A 45 -0.44 14.99 0.88
CA GLU A 45 0.77 15.73 1.27
C GLU A 45 2.01 15.03 0.70
N LEU A 46 2.11 13.72 0.92
CA LEU A 46 3.18 12.88 0.38
C LEU A 46 3.27 13.02 -1.16
N PHE A 47 2.13 12.90 -1.85
CA PHE A 47 2.07 13.02 -3.31
C PHE A 47 2.56 14.39 -3.79
N ARG A 48 2.26 15.46 -3.05
CA ARG A 48 2.70 16.82 -3.39
C ARG A 48 4.19 17.02 -3.16
N GLN A 49 4.75 16.50 -2.06
CA GLN A 49 6.18 16.64 -1.75
C GLN A 49 7.08 15.81 -2.67
N ALA A 50 6.57 14.69 -3.19
CA ALA A 50 7.24 13.82 -4.16
C ALA A 50 7.24 14.43 -5.58
N ASP A 51 7.76 15.64 -5.74
CA ASP A 51 7.82 16.37 -6.99
C ASP A 51 8.82 15.70 -7.99
N PRO A 52 8.37 15.25 -9.17
CA PRO A 52 9.23 14.62 -10.18
C PRO A 52 10.27 15.56 -10.79
N SER A 53 10.13 16.88 -10.61
CA SER A 53 11.12 17.88 -11.06
C SER A 53 12.31 18.03 -10.12
N ARG A 54 12.21 17.49 -8.90
CA ARG A 54 13.31 17.42 -7.93
C ARG A 54 14.17 16.19 -8.19
N GLU A 55 15.34 16.15 -7.56
CA GLU A 55 16.24 14.99 -7.59
C GLU A 55 15.59 13.73 -6.96
N ASN A 56 16.34 12.63 -6.86
CA ASN A 56 15.84 11.29 -6.50
C ASN A 56 15.43 11.16 -5.01
N LEU A 57 14.28 11.71 -4.65
CA LEU A 57 13.74 11.74 -3.29
C LEU A 57 13.41 10.34 -2.74
N SER A 58 13.50 10.20 -1.42
CA SER A 58 13.10 9.02 -0.66
C SER A 58 12.09 9.38 0.43
N LEU A 59 11.27 8.41 0.85
CA LEU A 59 10.35 8.54 1.98
C LEU A 59 10.98 7.92 3.24
N TYR A 60 11.05 8.69 4.32
CA TYR A 60 11.60 8.27 5.61
C TYR A 60 10.51 8.18 6.68
N GLY A 61 10.61 7.14 7.50
CA GLY A 61 9.90 7.02 8.77
C GLY A 61 10.84 7.32 9.94
N ASN A 62 10.47 8.27 10.79
CA ASN A 62 11.31 8.77 11.88
C ASN A 62 11.02 8.07 13.22
N ARG A 63 11.99 8.09 14.13
CA ARG A 63 11.91 7.42 15.44
C ARG A 63 10.84 8.03 16.36
N ASP A 64 10.48 9.29 16.12
CA ASP A 64 9.43 10.01 16.83
C ASP A 64 8.02 9.76 16.24
N GLY A 65 7.94 8.92 15.21
CA GLY A 65 6.69 8.57 14.54
C GLY A 65 6.29 9.52 13.43
N THR A 66 7.09 10.54 13.11
CA THR A 66 6.88 11.40 11.94
C THR A 66 7.40 10.76 10.65
N TRP A 67 7.18 11.43 9.53
CA TRP A 67 7.73 11.05 8.22
C TRP A 67 8.29 12.28 7.51
N SER A 68 9.21 12.08 6.58
CA SER A 68 9.75 13.14 5.73
C SER A 68 10.09 12.64 4.32
N VAL A 69 10.09 13.56 3.35
CA VAL A 69 10.53 13.30 1.97
C VAL A 69 11.78 14.13 1.70
N GLU A 70 12.91 13.44 1.64
CA GLU A 70 14.25 14.05 1.62
C GLU A 70 15.14 13.38 0.58
N LEU A 71 16.29 14.00 0.28
CA LEU A 71 17.32 13.36 -0.53
C LEU A 71 17.98 12.24 0.27
N PRO A 72 18.50 11.19 -0.39
CA PRO A 72 19.37 10.19 0.24
C PRO A 72 20.55 10.87 0.94
N VAL A 73 21.02 10.27 2.04
CA VAL A 73 22.19 10.77 2.77
C VAL A 73 23.45 10.67 1.87
N GLU A 74 24.25 11.73 1.82
CA GLU A 74 25.48 11.79 1.01
C GLU A 74 26.67 11.02 1.63
N GLU A 75 26.60 10.68 2.91
CA GLU A 75 27.67 9.98 3.64
C GLU A 75 27.91 8.56 3.12
N VAL A 76 29.19 8.17 3.02
CA VAL A 76 29.60 6.86 2.49
C VAL A 76 30.58 6.18 3.45
N PRO A 77 30.19 5.06 4.11
CA PRO A 77 28.85 4.44 4.11
C PRO A 77 27.86 5.18 5.02
N PRO A 78 26.55 5.14 4.72
CA PRO A 78 25.53 5.69 5.61
C PRO A 78 25.44 4.90 6.91
N GLU A 79 24.99 5.55 7.98
CA GLU A 79 24.85 4.94 9.32
C GLU A 79 23.73 3.88 9.38
N LEU A 80 22.68 4.03 8.57
CA LEU A 80 21.55 3.10 8.47
C LEU A 80 21.31 2.69 7.02
N PRO A 81 20.63 1.55 6.77
CA PRO A 81 20.12 1.25 5.45
C PRO A 81 19.28 2.41 4.90
N GLU A 82 19.53 2.79 3.66
CA GLU A 82 18.79 3.86 2.97
C GLU A 82 17.46 3.34 2.40
N PRO A 83 16.37 4.13 2.46
CA PRO A 83 15.12 3.82 1.77
C PRO A 83 15.27 3.91 0.25
N CYS A 84 14.26 3.43 -0.49
CA CYS A 84 14.27 3.44 -1.95
C CYS A 84 14.33 4.88 -2.49
N PRO A 85 15.36 5.25 -3.28
CA PRO A 85 15.48 6.57 -3.87
C PRO A 85 14.68 6.69 -5.16
N GLY A 86 14.27 7.92 -5.47
CA GLY A 86 13.58 8.25 -6.72
C GLY A 86 12.11 7.86 -6.74
N ILE A 87 11.44 7.79 -5.57
CA ILE A 87 10.01 7.49 -5.50
C ILE A 87 9.18 8.51 -6.29
N ASN A 88 9.67 9.75 -6.41
CA ASN A 88 9.05 10.84 -7.14
C ASN A 88 9.05 10.62 -8.66
N PHE A 89 10.01 9.88 -9.23
CA PHE A 89 10.10 9.70 -10.69
C PHE A 89 8.96 8.84 -11.25
N ALA A 90 8.48 7.87 -10.48
CA ALA A 90 7.39 6.99 -10.90
C ALA A 90 5.99 7.59 -10.65
N ARG A 91 5.89 8.72 -9.93
CA ARG A 91 4.62 9.27 -9.43
C ARG A 91 3.60 9.55 -10.53
N ASP A 92 4.04 10.21 -11.61
CA ASP A 92 3.14 10.63 -12.70
C ASP A 92 3.02 9.58 -13.82
N GLY A 93 3.78 8.48 -13.72
CA GLY A 93 3.79 7.38 -14.69
C GLY A 93 2.77 6.28 -14.42
N MET A 94 2.00 6.36 -13.33
CA MET A 94 1.00 5.36 -12.95
C MET A 94 -0.15 5.97 -12.13
N GLN A 95 -1.20 5.20 -11.85
CA GLN A 95 -2.29 5.68 -11.00
C GLN A 95 -1.78 5.93 -9.58
N LYS A 96 -2.28 6.97 -8.92
CA LYS A 96 -1.86 7.34 -7.56
C LYS A 96 -1.94 6.17 -6.57
N ARG A 97 -2.96 5.33 -6.67
CA ARG A 97 -3.13 4.13 -5.83
C ARG A 97 -2.00 3.12 -6.02
N ASP A 98 -1.57 2.91 -7.27
CA ASP A 98 -0.51 1.95 -7.61
C ASP A 98 0.85 2.50 -7.19
N TRP A 99 1.05 3.81 -7.31
CA TRP A 99 2.22 4.50 -6.80
C TRP A 99 2.33 4.39 -5.27
N LEU A 100 1.24 4.67 -4.53
CA LEU A 100 1.21 4.50 -3.07
C LEU A 100 1.51 3.05 -2.66
N ALA A 101 0.96 2.07 -3.38
CA ALA A 101 1.23 0.66 -3.13
C ALA A 101 2.70 0.31 -3.39
N LEU A 102 3.30 0.82 -4.47
CA LEU A 102 4.72 0.64 -4.76
C LEU A 102 5.61 1.23 -3.65
N VAL A 103 5.34 2.47 -3.24
CA VAL A 103 6.07 3.13 -2.14
C VAL A 103 5.91 2.34 -0.83
N ALA A 104 4.73 1.77 -0.57
CA ALA A 104 4.49 0.94 0.60
C ALA A 104 5.38 -0.33 0.63
N VAL A 105 5.49 -1.06 -0.49
CA VAL A 105 6.34 -2.27 -0.57
C VAL A 105 7.82 -1.94 -0.30
N HIS A 106 8.31 -0.85 -0.88
CA HIS A 106 9.69 -0.40 -0.63
C HIS A 106 9.89 0.05 0.81
N SER A 107 8.90 0.72 1.40
CA SER A 107 8.90 1.15 2.80
C SER A 107 8.91 -0.04 3.77
N ASP A 108 8.12 -1.07 3.52
CA ASP A 108 8.10 -2.31 4.31
C ASP A 108 9.48 -2.99 4.30
N SER A 109 10.11 -3.06 3.13
CA SER A 109 11.45 -3.64 2.97
C SER A 109 12.51 -2.85 3.72
N TRP A 110 12.44 -1.51 3.65
CA TRP A 110 13.34 -0.61 4.36
C TRP A 110 13.21 -0.73 5.89
N LEU A 111 11.98 -0.75 6.42
CA LEU A 111 11.74 -0.95 7.85
C LEU A 111 12.36 -2.25 8.37
N LEU A 112 12.23 -3.34 7.60
CA LEU A 112 12.83 -4.63 7.95
C LEU A 112 14.37 -4.53 7.93
N ALA A 113 14.95 -3.88 6.93
CA ALA A 113 16.39 -3.66 6.84
C ALA A 113 16.93 -2.90 8.05
N VAL A 114 16.29 -1.79 8.44
CA VAL A 114 16.66 -0.99 9.62
C VAL A 114 16.54 -1.80 10.90
N ALA A 115 15.43 -2.54 11.09
CA ALA A 115 15.24 -3.37 12.28
C ALA A 115 16.32 -4.45 12.39
N PHE A 116 16.68 -5.10 11.29
CA PHE A 116 17.70 -6.16 11.30
C PHE A 116 19.14 -5.63 11.30
N PHE A 117 19.36 -4.39 10.88
CA PHE A 117 20.62 -3.68 11.10
C PHE A 117 20.90 -3.52 12.60
N TYR A 118 19.90 -3.05 13.37
CA TYR A 118 20.02 -3.01 14.84
C TYR A 118 20.11 -4.40 15.49
N ALA A 119 19.53 -5.41 14.87
CA ALA A 119 19.53 -6.78 15.35
C ALA A 119 20.86 -7.54 15.12
N ALA A 120 21.89 -6.91 14.54
CA ALA A 120 23.15 -7.57 14.17
C ALA A 120 23.81 -8.32 15.34
N ASN A 121 23.68 -7.81 16.57
CA ASN A 121 24.25 -8.41 17.77
C ASN A 121 23.28 -9.33 18.53
N LEU A 122 22.04 -9.50 18.06
CA LEU A 122 21.10 -10.46 18.66
C LEU A 122 21.47 -11.89 18.27
N ASP A 123 21.24 -12.84 19.17
CA ASP A 123 21.32 -14.27 18.86
C ASP A 123 20.12 -14.73 18.02
N ALA A 124 20.10 -16.01 17.63
CA ALA A 124 19.02 -16.56 16.81
C ALA A 124 17.64 -16.42 17.49
N THR A 125 17.58 -16.61 18.80
CA THR A 125 16.34 -16.47 19.60
C THR A 125 15.84 -15.04 19.61
N GLY A 126 16.73 -14.07 19.82
CA GLY A 126 16.42 -12.64 19.81
C GLY A 126 15.91 -12.18 18.45
N ARG A 127 16.55 -12.61 17.36
CA ARG A 127 16.08 -12.30 15.99
C ARG A 127 14.72 -12.94 15.69
N ALA A 128 14.48 -14.17 16.13
CA ALA A 128 13.18 -14.82 15.98
C ALA A 128 12.07 -14.10 16.77
N LYS A 129 12.36 -13.64 18.00
CA LYS A 129 11.43 -12.84 18.80
C LYS A 129 11.09 -11.53 18.10
N LEU A 130 12.09 -10.80 17.61
CA LEU A 130 11.93 -9.55 16.88
C LEU A 130 11.06 -9.75 15.62
N PHE A 131 11.40 -10.74 14.79
CA PHE A 131 10.63 -11.02 13.57
C PHE A 131 9.18 -11.34 13.87
N LYS A 132 8.92 -12.13 14.93
CA LYS A 132 7.56 -12.46 15.35
C LYS A 132 6.76 -11.21 15.74
N GLY A 133 7.37 -10.25 16.42
CA GLY A 133 6.73 -8.98 16.78
C GLY A 133 6.41 -8.11 15.56
N ILE A 134 7.38 -7.94 14.67
CA ILE A 134 7.20 -7.24 13.39
C ILE A 134 6.08 -7.88 12.56
N ASN A 135 6.14 -9.20 12.36
CA ASN A 135 5.21 -9.95 11.52
C ASN A 135 3.82 -10.16 12.17
N ALA A 136 3.60 -9.71 13.40
CA ALA A 136 2.28 -9.65 14.01
C ALA A 136 1.46 -8.43 13.53
N GLN A 137 2.12 -7.44 12.93
CA GLN A 137 1.48 -6.25 12.37
C GLN A 137 1.25 -6.46 10.85
N PRO A 138 0.13 -5.96 10.29
CA PRO A 138 -0.02 -5.90 8.84
C PRO A 138 1.08 -5.03 8.22
N THR A 139 1.53 -5.40 7.03
CA THR A 139 2.45 -4.57 6.24
C THR A 139 1.78 -3.24 5.85
N LEU A 140 2.59 -2.23 5.53
CA LEU A 140 2.08 -0.98 4.96
C LEU A 140 1.34 -1.27 3.64
N PHE A 141 1.91 -2.14 2.80
CA PHE A 141 1.28 -2.55 1.55
C PHE A 141 -0.11 -3.16 1.77
N GLU A 142 -0.24 -4.10 2.72
CA GLU A 142 -1.53 -4.71 3.04
C GLU A 142 -2.57 -3.68 3.49
N ILE A 143 -2.16 -2.65 4.23
CA ILE A 143 -3.11 -1.61 4.66
C ILE A 143 -3.47 -0.69 3.49
N VAL A 144 -2.48 -0.19 2.75
CA VAL A 144 -2.67 0.73 1.62
C VAL A 144 -3.52 0.11 0.51
N THR A 145 -3.40 -1.21 0.30
CA THR A 145 -4.17 -1.95 -0.70
C THR A 145 -5.44 -2.60 -0.15
N ASN A 146 -5.75 -2.42 1.14
CA ASN A 146 -6.82 -3.13 1.85
C ASN A 146 -6.71 -4.67 1.80
N ARG A 147 -5.50 -5.22 1.60
CA ARG A 147 -5.18 -6.65 1.52
C ARG A 147 -4.75 -7.30 2.85
N VAL A 148 -5.08 -6.73 4.02
CA VAL A 148 -4.68 -7.27 5.33
C VAL A 148 -5.05 -8.75 5.48
N ARG A 149 -4.08 -9.64 5.31
CA ARG A 149 -4.29 -11.09 5.45
C ARG A 149 -4.29 -11.43 6.94
N GLY A 150 -5.50 -11.60 7.48
CA GLY A 150 -5.70 -12.21 8.82
C GLY A 150 -6.13 -11.27 9.94
N GLY A 151 -6.61 -10.06 9.63
CA GLY A 151 -6.89 -9.04 10.65
C GLY A 151 -8.17 -8.23 10.48
N ASN A 152 -9.19 -8.72 9.77
CA ASN A 152 -10.54 -8.17 9.86
C ASN A 152 -11.58 -9.26 9.54
N LYS A 153 -12.31 -9.71 10.57
CA LYS A 153 -13.57 -10.44 10.34
C LYS A 153 -14.66 -9.43 9.97
N LYS A 154 -14.99 -9.29 8.68
CA LYS A 154 -16.31 -8.86 8.16
C LYS A 154 -16.45 -9.29 6.69
N PRO A 155 -17.67 -9.53 6.16
CA PRO A 155 -18.78 -10.34 6.65
C PRO A 155 -19.09 -11.54 5.70
N LYS A 156 -19.85 -12.54 6.18
CA LYS A 156 -20.32 -13.72 5.42
C LYS A 156 -21.77 -13.55 4.95
N PHE A 157 -22.18 -13.12 3.73
CA PHE A 157 -23.64 -13.12 3.44
C PHE A 157 -24.14 -13.37 2.00
N ASN A 158 -24.67 -14.56 1.84
CA ASN A 158 -26.05 -14.98 1.55
C ASN A 158 -27.21 -13.97 1.83
N ALA A 159 -28.29 -13.76 1.05
CA ALA A 159 -29.00 -14.54 0.01
C ALA A 159 -29.16 -13.85 -1.38
N MET A 160 -28.55 -12.70 -1.61
CA MET A 160 -28.39 -12.07 -2.94
C MET A 160 -27.10 -11.22 -2.96
N GLY A 161 -25.96 -11.80 -2.54
CA GLY A 161 -24.65 -11.09 -2.42
C GLY A 161 -23.49 -11.94 -1.86
N ARG A 162 -23.43 -13.24 -2.15
CA ARG A 162 -22.59 -14.25 -1.44
C ARG A 162 -21.10 -14.22 -1.78
N PRO A 163 -20.21 -14.40 -0.78
CA PRO A 163 -19.38 -15.62 -0.82
C PRO A 163 -19.23 -16.31 0.55
N ASN A 164 -19.19 -17.65 0.54
CA ASN A 164 -18.67 -18.43 1.68
C ASN A 164 -17.99 -19.77 1.30
N THR A 165 -18.05 -20.17 0.02
CA THR A 165 -17.13 -21.10 -0.69
C THR A 165 -17.49 -20.98 -2.18
N ALA A 166 -16.71 -20.28 -3.02
CA ALA A 166 -17.04 -20.18 -4.46
C ALA A 166 -16.11 -21.11 -5.27
N PRO A 167 -16.65 -21.79 -6.30
CA PRO A 167 -16.25 -21.31 -7.62
C PRO A 167 -17.35 -21.31 -8.71
N LYS A 168 -17.06 -20.48 -9.72
CA LYS A 168 -17.74 -20.16 -10.97
C LYS A 168 -18.84 -19.10 -10.87
N SER A 169 -18.66 -18.03 -11.65
CA SER A 169 -19.70 -17.07 -12.00
C SER A 169 -20.92 -17.81 -12.55
N THR A 170 -22.10 -17.30 -12.24
CA THR A 170 -23.37 -17.82 -12.77
C THR A 170 -23.77 -17.12 -14.07
N GLY A 171 -23.22 -15.94 -14.36
CA GLY A 171 -23.45 -15.21 -15.61
C GLY A 171 -22.50 -15.57 -16.76
N ARG A 172 -22.77 -14.99 -17.94
CA ARG A 172 -21.86 -15.04 -19.09
C ARG A 172 -20.78 -13.97 -18.97
N PRO A 173 -19.54 -14.21 -19.42
CA PRO A 173 -18.52 -13.17 -19.45
C PRO A 173 -18.96 -11.93 -20.24
N LEU A 174 -18.55 -10.76 -19.74
CA LEU A 174 -18.63 -9.51 -20.46
C LEU A 174 -17.85 -9.61 -21.77
N THR A 175 -18.40 -9.05 -22.84
CA THR A 175 -17.78 -9.00 -24.17
C THR A 175 -17.71 -7.58 -24.69
N GLU A 176 -16.90 -7.35 -25.73
CA GLU A 176 -16.77 -6.03 -26.37
C GLU A 176 -18.13 -5.47 -26.84
N SER A 177 -19.03 -6.32 -27.33
CA SER A 177 -20.38 -5.88 -27.75
C SER A 177 -21.24 -5.34 -26.62
N ASP A 178 -20.93 -5.70 -25.37
CA ASP A 178 -21.65 -5.22 -24.20
C ASP A 178 -21.24 -3.82 -23.78
N LEU A 179 -20.08 -3.31 -24.23
CA LEU A 179 -19.54 -2.02 -23.82
C LEU A 179 -20.25 -0.85 -24.50
N ASN A 180 -21.52 -0.69 -24.14
CA ASN A 180 -22.40 0.37 -24.60
C ASN A 180 -23.30 0.85 -23.45
N LEU A 181 -24.14 1.87 -23.72
CA LEU A 181 -24.97 2.49 -22.69
C LEU A 181 -25.98 1.54 -22.02
N ALA A 182 -26.26 0.37 -22.62
CA ALA A 182 -27.13 -0.64 -22.03
C ALA A 182 -26.52 -1.35 -20.81
N LEU A 183 -25.23 -1.15 -20.49
CA LEU A 183 -24.66 -1.63 -19.23
C LEU A 183 -25.24 -0.93 -18.01
N ARG A 184 -25.74 0.29 -18.18
CA ARG A 184 -26.25 1.08 -17.06
C ARG A 184 -27.41 0.35 -16.36
N ASN A 185 -27.36 0.33 -15.04
CA ASN A 185 -28.27 -0.34 -14.12
C ASN A 185 -28.37 -1.85 -14.33
N ARG A 186 -27.37 -2.49 -14.98
CA ARG A 186 -27.33 -3.96 -15.06
C ARG A 186 -26.64 -4.55 -13.83
N PRO A 187 -27.25 -5.55 -13.20
CA PRO A 187 -26.57 -6.37 -12.22
C PRO A 187 -25.51 -7.24 -12.91
N ALA A 188 -24.40 -7.47 -12.22
CA ALA A 188 -23.28 -8.29 -12.68
C ALA A 188 -22.56 -8.97 -11.50
N GLU A 189 -21.74 -9.96 -11.83
CA GLU A 189 -20.74 -10.54 -10.95
C GLU A 189 -19.36 -9.97 -11.34
N LEU A 190 -18.63 -9.40 -10.39
CA LEU A 190 -17.26 -8.91 -10.56
C LEU A 190 -16.29 -9.81 -9.80
N PHE A 191 -15.28 -10.33 -10.48
CA PHE A 191 -14.20 -11.11 -9.87
C PHE A 191 -13.11 -10.18 -9.34
N TRP A 192 -12.72 -10.39 -8.08
CA TRP A 192 -11.60 -9.71 -7.47
C TRP A 192 -10.40 -10.67 -7.33
N PRO A 193 -9.28 -10.43 -8.04
CA PRO A 193 -8.13 -11.33 -8.02
C PRO A 193 -7.45 -11.46 -6.65
N ASP A 194 -7.57 -10.45 -5.79
CA ASP A 194 -6.79 -10.36 -4.55
C ASP A 194 -7.24 -11.38 -3.50
N ASP A 195 -8.54 -11.65 -3.45
CA ASP A 195 -9.15 -12.65 -2.58
C ASP A 195 -9.68 -13.88 -3.35
N GLY A 196 -9.73 -13.80 -4.69
CA GLY A 196 -10.21 -14.86 -5.55
C GLY A 196 -11.72 -15.07 -5.48
N LEU A 197 -12.49 -14.03 -5.16
CA LEU A 197 -13.94 -14.10 -4.98
C LEU A 197 -14.70 -13.33 -6.07
N TRP A 198 -15.94 -13.75 -6.30
CA TRP A 198 -16.91 -13.04 -7.14
C TRP A 198 -17.85 -12.23 -6.24
N TYR A 199 -18.10 -10.99 -6.61
CA TYR A 199 -18.94 -10.02 -5.90
C TYR A 199 -20.13 -9.61 -6.76
N LEU A 200 -21.29 -9.44 -6.13
CA LEU A 200 -22.45 -8.85 -6.82
C LEU A 200 -22.34 -7.34 -6.85
N VAL A 201 -22.45 -6.79 -8.05
CA VAL A 201 -22.37 -5.36 -8.33
C VAL A 201 -23.48 -4.94 -9.27
N GLU A 202 -23.83 -3.65 -9.23
CA GLU A 202 -24.68 -2.99 -10.23
C GLU A 202 -23.86 -1.91 -10.94
N VAL A 203 -23.89 -1.89 -12.27
CA VAL A 203 -23.21 -0.86 -13.05
C VAL A 203 -24.04 0.42 -13.03
N GLN A 204 -23.72 1.38 -12.16
CA GLN A 204 -24.44 2.65 -12.01
C GLN A 204 -24.30 3.58 -13.23
N SER A 205 -23.14 3.55 -13.88
CA SER A 205 -22.90 4.33 -15.10
C SER A 205 -21.77 3.73 -15.93
N PHE A 206 -21.78 4.01 -17.24
CA PHE A 206 -20.70 3.64 -18.15
C PHE A 206 -20.51 4.75 -19.18
N ASN A 207 -19.24 5.12 -19.42
CA ASN A 207 -18.84 6.07 -20.45
C ASN A 207 -18.15 5.33 -21.61
N PRO A 208 -18.81 5.18 -22.78
CA PRO A 208 -18.23 4.47 -23.92
C PRO A 208 -16.95 5.10 -24.49
N LYS A 209 -16.72 6.40 -24.27
CA LYS A 209 -15.53 7.10 -24.79
C LYS A 209 -14.29 6.85 -23.93
N THR A 210 -14.45 6.93 -22.60
CA THR A 210 -13.35 6.73 -21.66
C THR A 210 -13.22 5.28 -21.20
N ARG A 211 -14.19 4.43 -21.56
CA ARG A 211 -14.29 3.03 -21.14
C ARG A 211 -14.22 2.86 -19.62
N GLN A 212 -14.77 3.85 -18.90
CA GLN A 212 -14.90 3.84 -17.45
C GLN A 212 -16.34 3.54 -17.04
N ALA A 213 -16.50 2.70 -16.03
CA ALA A 213 -17.77 2.44 -15.38
C ALA A 213 -17.72 2.82 -13.91
N LYS A 214 -18.86 3.21 -13.35
CA LYS A 214 -19.06 3.31 -11.90
C LYS A 214 -19.93 2.13 -11.47
N ILE A 215 -19.50 1.37 -10.47
CA ILE A 215 -20.25 0.25 -9.91
C ILE A 215 -20.67 0.50 -8.48
N LEU A 216 -21.73 -0.17 -8.06
CA LEU A 216 -22.21 -0.23 -6.69
C LEU A 216 -22.18 -1.68 -6.22
N TYR A 217 -21.43 -1.96 -5.16
CA TYR A 217 -21.46 -3.26 -4.51
C TYR A 217 -22.76 -3.44 -3.71
N ALA A 218 -23.17 -4.68 -3.51
CA ALA A 218 -24.29 -4.99 -2.60
C ALA A 218 -24.06 -4.50 -1.15
N SER A 219 -22.80 -4.25 -0.75
CA SER A 219 -22.44 -3.62 0.52
C SER A 219 -22.81 -2.13 0.62
N GLY A 220 -23.07 -1.47 -0.52
CA GLY A 220 -23.30 -0.04 -0.63
C GLY A 220 -22.06 0.77 -1.03
N GLU A 221 -20.90 0.14 -1.16
CA GLU A 221 -19.66 0.79 -1.61
C GLU A 221 -19.70 1.07 -3.11
N VAL A 222 -19.07 2.16 -3.54
CA VAL A 222 -19.05 2.61 -4.94
C VAL A 222 -17.61 2.73 -5.42
N GLU A 223 -17.34 2.18 -6.60
CA GLU A 223 -15.99 2.19 -7.20
C GLU A 223 -16.05 2.53 -8.69
N ASP A 224 -14.95 3.09 -9.19
CA ASP A 224 -14.73 3.34 -10.62
C ASP A 224 -13.85 2.23 -11.20
N LEU A 225 -14.30 1.65 -12.32
CA LEU A 225 -13.64 0.55 -13.02
C LEU A 225 -13.17 0.98 -14.41
N GLU A 226 -11.98 0.51 -14.78
CA GLU A 226 -11.45 0.56 -16.13
C GLU A 226 -11.88 -0.70 -16.89
N MET A 227 -12.79 -0.55 -17.85
CA MET A 227 -13.46 -1.70 -18.47
C MET A 227 -12.54 -2.51 -19.39
N ASP A 228 -11.42 -1.94 -19.84
CA ASP A 228 -10.42 -2.65 -20.64
C ASP A 228 -9.73 -3.77 -19.88
N ASP A 229 -9.35 -3.53 -18.61
CA ASP A 229 -8.76 -4.54 -17.74
C ASP A 229 -9.77 -5.64 -17.42
N ILE A 230 -11.00 -5.22 -17.06
CA ILE A 230 -12.09 -6.15 -16.74
C ILE A 230 -12.41 -7.07 -17.91
N LEU A 231 -12.44 -6.53 -19.14
CA LEU A 231 -12.70 -7.29 -20.34
C LEU A 231 -11.54 -8.24 -20.68
N ARG A 232 -10.30 -7.74 -20.66
CA ARG A 232 -9.09 -8.51 -20.98
C ARG A 232 -8.96 -9.73 -20.06
N ASP A 233 -9.19 -9.52 -18.77
CA ASP A 233 -8.97 -10.53 -17.75
C ASP A 233 -10.24 -11.37 -17.47
N LYS A 234 -11.37 -11.02 -18.12
CA LYS A 234 -12.69 -11.67 -17.98
C LYS A 234 -13.21 -11.66 -16.53
N HIS A 235 -12.99 -10.55 -15.85
CA HIS A 235 -13.33 -10.36 -14.45
C HIS A 235 -14.76 -9.86 -14.22
N MET A 236 -15.60 -9.80 -15.24
CA MET A 236 -17.02 -9.47 -15.06
C MET A 236 -17.89 -10.43 -15.86
N CYS A 237 -18.94 -10.92 -15.21
CA CYS A 237 -19.99 -11.72 -15.83
C CYS A 237 -21.33 -11.00 -15.68
N LEU A 238 -22.06 -10.90 -16.78
CA LEU A 238 -23.41 -10.35 -16.82
C LEU A 238 -24.42 -11.48 -16.63
N PHE A 239 -25.48 -11.22 -15.87
CA PHE A 239 -26.62 -12.13 -15.83
C PHE A 239 -27.33 -12.14 -17.18
N ASP A 240 -27.80 -13.31 -17.59
CA ASP A 240 -28.71 -13.42 -18.73
C ASP A 240 -30.02 -12.70 -18.39
N ASN A 241 -30.60 -12.01 -19.37
CA ASN A 241 -31.88 -11.32 -19.23
C ASN A 241 -33.04 -12.33 -19.26
#